data_AF-A0A954XRR6-F1
#
_entry.id   AF-A0A954XRR6-F1
#
_cell.length_a   1.000
_cell.length_b   1.000
_cell.length_c   1.000
_cell.angle_alpha   90.00
_cell.angle_beta   90.00
_cell.angle_gamma   90.00
#
_symmetry.space_group_name_H-M   'P 1'
#
loop_
_entity.id
_entity.type
_entity.pdbx_description
1 polymer ?
#
loop_
_entity_poly.entity_id
_entity_poly.type
_entity_poly.pdbx_seq_one_letter_code
_entity_poly.pdbx_strand_id
1 'polypeptide(L)' 'MLSVLPENCSLEDIQYHLYVLEKIKRGLDRVEVEGAIPHAEAKERLKRWLTN' A
#
# COMPACT_ATOMS: atom_id res chain seq x y z
N MET A 1 -2.85 7.13 -13.67
CA MET A 1 -2.88 8.58 -13.34
C MET A 1 -4.33 8.94 -13.03
N LEU A 2 -4.61 10.04 -12.33
CA LEU A 2 -5.95 10.39 -11.81
C LEU A 2 -7.11 10.34 -12.84
N SER A 3 -6.81 10.24 -14.13
CA SER A 3 -7.72 9.98 -15.23
C SER A 3 -8.60 8.73 -15.13
N VAL A 4 -8.36 7.84 -14.15
CA VAL A 4 -9.22 6.67 -13.88
C VAL A 4 -10.34 6.98 -12.88
N LEU A 5 -10.35 8.16 -12.27
CA LEU A 5 -11.40 8.55 -11.33
C LEU A 5 -12.68 8.94 -12.07
N PRO A 6 -13.86 8.63 -11.50
CA PRO A 6 -15.14 9.09 -12.03
C PRO A 6 -15.21 10.62 -12.14
N GLU A 7 -15.96 11.13 -13.11
CA GLU A 7 -16.15 12.58 -13.29
C GLU A 7 -16.80 13.26 -12.08
N ASN A 8 -17.60 12.52 -11.30
CA ASN A 8 -18.27 12.99 -10.10
C ASN A 8 -17.51 12.66 -8.81
N CYS A 9 -16.22 12.37 -8.87
CA CYS A 9 -15.42 12.08 -7.68
C CYS A 9 -15.30 13.30 -6.76
N SER A 10 -15.29 13.03 -5.46
CA SER A 10 -15.07 14.04 -4.42
C SER A 10 -13.59 14.39 -4.28
N LEU A 11 -13.29 15.45 -3.52
CA LEU A 11 -11.90 15.79 -3.18
C LEU A 11 -11.26 14.68 -2.34
N GLU A 12 -12.04 14.06 -1.47
CA GLU A 12 -11.64 12.94 -0.62
C GLU A 12 -11.26 11.71 -1.45
N ASP A 13 -11.98 11.42 -2.54
CA ASP A 13 -11.67 10.33 -3.46
C ASP A 13 -10.32 10.56 -4.16
N ILE A 14 -10.07 11.79 -4.61
CA ILE A 14 -8.80 12.19 -5.23
C ILE A 14 -7.66 12.01 -4.22
N GLN A 15 -7.86 12.50 -2.98
CA GLN A 15 -6.87 12.39 -1.92
C GLN A 15 -6.57 10.93 -1.58
N TYR A 16 -7.60 10.10 -1.43
CA TYR A 16 -7.43 8.67 -1.14
C TYR A 16 -6.67 7.97 -2.26
N HIS A 17 -7.00 8.25 -3.52
CA HIS A 17 -6.30 7.68 -4.67
C HIS A 17 -4.82 8.04 -4.67
N LEU A 18 -4.48 9.31 -4.44
CA LEU A 18 -3.10 9.76 -4.34
C LEU A 18 -2.37 9.11 -3.16
N TYR A 19 -3.02 9.01 -2.01
CA TYR A 19 -2.46 8.34 -0.84
C TYR A 19 -2.10 6.89 -1.13
N VAL A 20 -3.01 6.11 -1.73
CA VAL A 20 -2.75 4.71 -2.08
C VAL A 20 -1.61 4.59 -3.08
N LEU A 21 -1.60 5.42 -4.13
CA LEU A 21 -0.52 5.43 -5.11
C LEU A 21 0.84 5.73 -4.47
N GLU A 22 0.89 6.70 -3.56
CA GLU A 22 2.11 7.02 -2.83
C GLU A 22 2.59 5.85 -1.96
N LYS A 23 1.68 5.17 -1.26
CA LYS A 23 2.04 3.99 -0.44
C LYS A 23 2.58 2.84 -1.28
N ILE A 24 2.01 2.61 -2.46
CA ILE A 24 2.51 1.60 -3.41
C ILE A 24 3.92 1.98 -3.87
N LYS A 25 4.12 3.21 -4.34
CA LYS A 25 5.44 3.68 -4.81
C LYS A 25 6.51 3.53 -3.74
N ARG A 26 6.26 4.05 -2.54
CA ARG A 26 7.18 3.91 -1.41
C ARG A 26 7.46 2.45 -1.06
N GLY A 27 6.47 1.56 -1.21
CA GLY A 27 6.64 0.13 -1.01
C GLY A 27 7.56 -0.50 -2.04
N LEU A 28 7.42 -0.13 -3.33
CA LEU A 28 8.29 -0.58 -4.41
C LEU A 28 9.72 -0.08 -4.23
N ASP A 29 9.90 1.22 -3.97
CA ASP A 29 11.22 1.82 -3.74
C ASP A 29 11.96 1.11 -2.58
N ARG A 30 11.22 0.79 -1.51
CA ARG A 30 11.76 0.05 -0.37
C ARG A 30 12.17 -1.38 -0.74
N VAL A 31 11.38 -2.08 -1.55
CA VAL A 31 11.73 -3.43 -2.01
C VAL A 31 12.99 -3.40 -2.89
N GLU A 32 13.18 -2.36 -3.70
CA GLU A 32 14.39 -2.20 -4.51
C GLU A 32 15.65 -1.98 -3.64
N VAL A 33 15.53 -1.20 -2.55
CA VAL A 33 16.67 -0.86 -1.67
C VAL A 33 16.94 -1.92 -0.59
N GLU A 34 15.89 -2.44 0.05
CA GLU A 34 15.99 -3.33 1.22
C GLU A 34 15.68 -4.80 0.90
N GLY A 35 15.09 -5.09 -0.27
CA GLY A 35 14.61 -6.43 -0.61
C GLY A 35 13.23 -6.78 -0.02
N ALA A 36 12.68 -7.91 -0.46
CA ALA A 36 11.45 -8.48 0.06
C ALA A 36 11.73 -9.67 1.00
N ILE A 37 10.73 -10.04 1.82
CA ILE A 37 10.81 -11.21 2.71
C ILE A 37 9.96 -12.38 2.18
N PRO A 38 10.33 -13.65 2.48
CA PRO A 38 9.49 -14.80 2.19
C PRO A 38 8.13 -14.74 2.89
N HIS A 39 7.10 -15.31 2.26
CA HIS A 39 5.73 -15.32 2.81
C HIS A 39 5.64 -15.97 4.21
N ALA A 40 6.43 -17.02 4.46
CA ALA A 40 6.47 -17.68 5.78
C ALA A 40 6.95 -16.73 6.89
N GLU A 41 7.95 -15.90 6.61
CA GLU A 41 8.46 -14.92 7.55
C GLU A 41 7.44 -13.79 7.79
N ALA A 42 6.77 -13.33 6.72
CA ALA A 42 5.70 -12.35 6.85
C ALA A 42 4.57 -12.85 7.77
N LYS A 43 4.17 -14.12 7.61
CA LYS A 43 3.18 -14.77 8.49
C LYS A 43 3.62 -14.76 9.94
N GLU A 44 4.86 -15.14 10.23
CA GLU A 44 5.39 -15.15 11.59
C GLU A 44 5.34 -13.76 12.24
N ARG A 45 5.79 -12.72 11.51
CA ARG A 45 5.76 -11.33 11.98
C ARG A 45 4.34 -10.81 12.24
N LEU A 46 3.35 -11.31 11.50
CA LEU A 46 1.94 -10.89 11.63
C LEU A 46 1.22 -11.55 12.81
N LYS A 47 1.70 -12.69 13.31
CA LYS A 47 1.07 -13.41 14.43
C LYS A 47 0.90 -12.57 15.68
N ARG A 48 1.80 -11.61 15.95
CA ARG A 48 1.74 -10.74 17.14
C ARG A 48 0.47 -9.90 17.28
N TRP A 49 -0.29 -9.73 16.18
CA TRP A 49 -1.55 -8.99 16.18
C TRP A 49 -2.77 -9.90 16.11
N LEU A 50 -2.58 -11.21 16.01
CA LEU A 50 -3.63 -12.20 16.19
C LEU A 50 -3.78 -12.45 17.70
N THR A 51 -4.29 -11.45 18.42
CA THR A 51 -4.82 -11.65 19.77
C THR A 51 -6.03 -12.57 19.64
N ASN A 52 -5.95 -13.75 20.26
CA ASN A 52 -7.10 -14.66 20.40
C ASN A 52 -8.24 -14.00 21.17
#